data_AF-A0A4P7IEL8-F1
#
_entry.id   AF-A0A4P7IEL8-F1
#
_cell.length_a   1.000
_cell.length_b   1.000
_cell.length_c   1.000
_cell.angle_alpha   90.00
_cell.angle_beta   90.00
_cell.angle_gamma   90.00
#
_symmetry.space_group_name_H-M   'P 1'
#
loop_
_entity.id
_entity.type
_entity.pdbx_description
1 polymer ?
#
loop_
_entity_poly.entity_id
_entity_poly.type
_entity_poly.pdbx_seq_one_letter_code
_entity_poly.pdbx_strand_id
1 'polypeptide(L)'
;MTSEQGQAGVRPACRGRRTATYGVPMPDRAQRRDVARNRERLLATAEVYFGKRSLDAPLQGLAKAAGLGEATLFRHFPSHEALVRALYDRLVERIDHVVTRATATEDPWLAVEVFLRGCIEIVVDSPAVPEIMRRQAVNDPSYTPGDAWVEPIRALVERAIAAGVLRPDVRGSDLVTSAQMFWGIARVPEPGRELRAHRHLQLLLDGLRANPAHGPLPSRPLGAGEVHRLLHGVGDSTDDD
;
A
#
# COMPACT_ATOMS: atom_id res chain seq x y z
N MET A 1 83.30 -52.69 -4.89
CA MET A 1 82.37 -52.33 -3.78
C MET A 1 82.57 -50.86 -3.47
N THR A 2 81.51 -50.18 -2.99
CA THR A 2 81.37 -48.70 -2.82
C THR A 2 81.55 -47.90 -4.13
N SER A 3 80.71 -46.92 -4.51
CA SER A 3 80.11 -45.75 -3.80
C SER A 3 81.15 -44.67 -3.47
N GLU A 4 80.96 -43.36 -3.69
CA GLU A 4 79.90 -42.52 -4.32
C GLU A 4 80.48 -41.07 -4.50
N GLN A 5 79.84 -39.97 -4.95
CA GLN A 5 78.44 -39.56 -5.28
C GLN A 5 78.48 -38.36 -6.30
N GLY A 6 77.37 -37.60 -6.48
CA GLY A 6 77.39 -36.23 -7.07
C GLY A 6 76.89 -36.12 -8.54
N GLN A 7 75.58 -36.10 -8.84
CA GLN A 7 74.57 -35.03 -8.64
C GLN A 7 74.55 -33.96 -9.76
N ALA A 8 73.39 -33.77 -10.41
CA ALA A 8 73.22 -32.99 -11.65
C ALA A 8 72.22 -31.82 -11.53
N GLY A 9 72.37 -30.81 -12.40
CA GLY A 9 71.63 -29.53 -12.35
C GLY A 9 70.21 -29.55 -12.93
N VAL A 10 69.40 -28.57 -12.51
CA VAL A 10 67.95 -28.47 -12.79
C VAL A 10 67.64 -27.44 -13.89
N ARG A 11 66.61 -27.70 -14.71
CA ARG A 11 66.11 -26.82 -15.78
C ARG A 11 65.22 -25.68 -15.24
N PRO A 12 65.22 -24.48 -15.87
CA PRO A 12 64.26 -23.42 -15.55
C PRO A 12 62.85 -23.72 -16.11
N ALA A 13 61.81 -23.24 -15.43
CA ALA A 13 60.41 -23.43 -15.81
C ALA A 13 59.76 -22.15 -16.37
N CYS A 14 58.81 -22.30 -17.30
CA CYS A 14 58.08 -21.20 -17.91
C CYS A 14 57.19 -20.47 -16.90
N ARG A 15 57.26 -19.13 -16.82
CA ARG A 15 56.29 -18.33 -16.05
C ARG A 15 54.97 -18.16 -16.79
N GLY A 16 53.88 -18.54 -16.12
CA GLY A 16 52.53 -18.52 -16.67
C GLY A 16 51.95 -17.12 -16.90
N ARG A 17 51.02 -17.03 -17.87
CA ARG A 17 50.18 -15.85 -18.13
C ARG A 17 49.21 -15.66 -16.95
N ARG A 18 49.12 -14.45 -16.40
CA ARG A 18 48.07 -14.10 -15.42
C ARG A 18 46.78 -13.75 -16.17
N THR A 19 45.71 -14.49 -15.91
CA THR A 19 44.36 -14.15 -16.36
C THR A 19 43.77 -13.04 -15.48
N ALA A 20 43.15 -12.05 -16.11
CA ALA A 20 42.38 -11.03 -15.39
C ALA A 20 40.96 -11.55 -15.15
N THR A 21 40.52 -11.59 -13.89
CA THR A 21 39.14 -11.90 -13.52
C THR A 21 38.24 -10.70 -13.80
N TYR A 22 37.18 -10.91 -14.59
CA TYR A 22 36.15 -9.90 -14.81
C TYR A 22 35.28 -9.75 -13.56
N GLY A 23 35.63 -8.80 -12.70
CA GLY A 23 34.75 -8.36 -11.62
C GLY A 23 33.55 -7.60 -12.20
N VAL A 24 32.33 -8.12 -12.03
CA VAL A 24 31.11 -7.38 -12.39
C VAL A 24 31.02 -6.15 -11.48
N PRO A 25 30.94 -4.92 -12.03
CA PRO A 25 30.90 -3.72 -11.20
C PRO A 25 29.56 -3.63 -10.46
N MET A 26 29.61 -3.82 -9.14
CA MET A 26 28.45 -3.62 -8.26
C MET A 26 27.99 -2.16 -8.34
N PRO A 27 26.69 -1.88 -8.47
CA PRO A 27 26.19 -0.52 -8.71
C PRO A 27 26.53 0.41 -7.54
N ASP A 28 27.15 1.54 -7.86
CA ASP A 28 27.58 2.53 -6.88
C ASP A 28 26.40 3.10 -6.06
N ARG A 29 26.70 3.64 -4.88
CA ARG A 29 25.73 4.28 -3.98
C ARG A 29 25.01 5.44 -4.66
N ALA A 30 25.66 6.19 -5.55
CA ALA A 30 25.00 7.22 -6.36
C ALA A 30 23.96 6.60 -7.32
N GLN A 31 24.37 5.60 -8.10
CA GLN A 31 23.49 4.92 -9.05
C GLN A 31 22.27 4.26 -8.37
N ARG A 32 22.46 3.66 -7.19
CA ARG A 32 21.34 3.13 -6.38
C ARG A 32 20.38 4.23 -5.89
N ARG A 33 20.90 5.39 -5.49
CA ARG A 33 20.09 6.57 -5.11
C ARG A 33 19.28 7.12 -6.29
N ASP A 34 19.87 7.18 -7.48
CA ASP A 34 19.19 7.63 -8.69
C ASP A 34 18.09 6.66 -9.13
N VAL A 35 18.34 5.35 -9.08
CA VAL A 35 17.35 4.29 -9.33
C VAL A 35 16.17 4.38 -8.35
N ALA A 36 16.42 4.58 -7.06
CA ALA A 36 15.36 4.78 -6.07
C ALA A 36 14.54 6.05 -6.34
N ARG A 37 15.20 7.19 -6.58
CA ARG A 37 14.52 8.47 -6.90
C ARG A 37 13.67 8.38 -8.16
N ASN A 38 14.11 7.65 -9.18
CA ASN A 38 13.35 7.47 -10.42
C ASN A 38 12.11 6.58 -10.22
N ARG A 39 12.21 5.50 -9.41
CA ARG A 39 11.05 4.68 -9.02
C ARG A 39 10.02 5.51 -8.26
N GLU A 40 10.47 6.29 -7.27
CA GLU A 40 9.60 7.19 -6.50
C GLU A 40 8.91 8.22 -7.38
N ARG A 41 9.66 8.90 -8.26
CA ARG A 41 9.11 9.89 -9.20
C ARG A 41 8.04 9.29 -10.12
N LEU A 42 8.22 8.03 -10.57
CA LEU A 42 7.21 7.33 -11.36
C LEU A 42 5.93 7.05 -10.56
N LEU A 43 6.04 6.58 -9.31
CA LEU A 43 4.88 6.25 -8.46
C LEU A 43 4.09 7.51 -8.08
N ALA A 44 4.77 8.55 -7.58
CA ALA A 44 4.13 9.83 -7.27
C ALA A 44 3.48 10.49 -8.49
N THR A 45 4.06 10.32 -9.70
CA THR A 45 3.40 10.78 -10.93
C THR A 45 2.19 9.92 -11.29
N ALA A 46 2.27 8.60 -11.08
CA ALA A 46 1.20 7.66 -11.42
C ALA A 46 -0.07 7.90 -10.59
N GLU A 47 0.06 8.17 -9.30
CA GLU A 47 -1.06 8.56 -8.42
C GLU A 47 -1.83 9.77 -8.98
N VAL A 48 -1.12 10.82 -9.42
CA VAL A 48 -1.71 12.03 -10.03
C VAL A 48 -2.21 11.79 -11.47
N TYR A 49 -1.57 10.88 -12.22
CA TYR A 49 -1.91 10.57 -13.60
C TYR A 49 -3.21 9.75 -13.71
N PHE A 50 -3.33 8.73 -12.85
CA PHE A 50 -4.49 7.85 -12.74
C PHE A 50 -5.62 8.44 -11.89
N GLY A 51 -5.32 9.34 -10.95
CA GLY A 51 -6.35 10.16 -10.28
C GLY A 51 -7.16 11.08 -11.21
N LYS A 52 -6.87 11.05 -12.51
CA LYS A 52 -7.53 11.84 -13.59
C LYS A 52 -7.89 11.00 -14.82
N ARG A 53 -7.73 9.66 -14.80
CA ARG A 53 -7.87 8.73 -15.95
C ARG A 53 -8.35 7.35 -15.47
N SER A 54 -8.64 6.42 -16.40
CA SER A 54 -8.67 4.99 -15.99
C SER A 54 -7.26 4.52 -15.62
N LEU A 55 -7.15 3.46 -14.82
CA LEU A 55 -5.89 2.76 -14.64
C LEU A 55 -5.36 2.24 -15.99
N ASP A 56 -6.21 1.85 -16.93
CA ASP A 56 -5.82 1.30 -18.24
C ASP A 56 -5.26 2.37 -19.22
N ALA A 57 -4.89 3.55 -18.73
CA ALA A 57 -4.35 4.64 -19.54
C ALA A 57 -2.89 4.38 -19.97
N PRO A 58 -2.50 4.67 -21.23
CA PRO A 58 -1.20 4.26 -21.77
C PRO A 58 0.03 4.79 -20.99
N LEU A 59 0.91 3.86 -20.57
CA LEU A 59 2.08 4.14 -19.75
C LEU A 59 3.10 5.10 -20.38
N GLN A 60 3.08 5.26 -21.71
CA GLN A 60 3.85 6.29 -22.42
C GLN A 60 3.50 7.71 -21.94
N GLY A 61 2.21 7.95 -21.66
CA GLY A 61 1.73 9.21 -21.09
C GLY A 61 2.25 9.44 -19.66
N LEU A 62 2.35 8.37 -18.86
CA LEU A 62 2.94 8.41 -17.53
C LEU A 62 4.45 8.68 -17.57
N ALA A 63 5.21 7.97 -18.42
CA ALA A 63 6.66 8.20 -18.58
C ALA A 63 6.95 9.66 -18.95
N LYS A 64 6.21 10.20 -19.93
CA LYS A 64 6.30 11.61 -20.34
C LYS A 64 5.93 12.58 -19.21
N ALA A 65 4.85 12.32 -18.47
CA ALA A 65 4.45 13.13 -17.31
C ALA A 65 5.50 13.11 -16.19
N ALA A 66 6.15 11.96 -15.98
CA ALA A 66 7.22 11.78 -15.00
C ALA A 66 8.57 12.35 -15.48
N GLY A 67 8.65 12.89 -16.70
CA GLY A 67 9.90 13.39 -17.28
C GLY A 67 10.99 12.33 -17.37
N LEU A 68 10.63 11.10 -17.74
CA LEU A 68 11.48 9.92 -17.87
C LEU A 68 11.19 9.17 -19.17
N GLY A 69 12.17 8.44 -19.70
CA GLY A 69 11.99 7.62 -20.90
C GLY A 69 11.19 6.34 -20.62
N GLU A 70 10.45 5.85 -21.61
CA GLU A 70 9.63 4.63 -21.49
C GLU A 70 10.47 3.40 -21.12
N ALA A 71 11.67 3.24 -21.70
CA ALA A 71 12.61 2.18 -21.32
C ALA A 71 13.06 2.26 -19.85
N THR A 72 13.02 3.43 -19.22
CA THR A 72 13.25 3.58 -17.77
C THR A 72 12.02 3.16 -16.98
N LEU A 73 10.81 3.51 -17.44
CA LEU A 73 9.56 3.05 -16.82
C LEU A 73 9.47 1.52 -16.83
N PHE A 74 9.59 0.88 -18.00
CA PHE A 74 9.51 -0.57 -18.12
C PHE A 74 10.63 -1.32 -17.38
N ARG A 75 11.80 -0.69 -17.17
CA ARG A 75 12.86 -1.23 -16.31
C ARG A 75 12.51 -1.21 -14.81
N HIS A 76 11.63 -0.32 -14.37
CA HIS A 76 11.13 -0.27 -12.99
C HIS A 76 9.81 -1.04 -12.79
N PHE A 77 8.99 -1.13 -13.84
CA PHE A 77 7.66 -1.75 -13.85
C PHE A 77 7.47 -2.48 -15.18
N PRO A 78 7.85 -3.77 -15.28
CA PRO A 78 7.84 -4.51 -16.55
C PRO A 78 6.46 -4.70 -17.18
N SER A 79 5.39 -4.59 -16.39
CA SER A 79 4.01 -4.68 -16.85
C SER A 79 3.12 -3.65 -16.12
N HIS A 80 1.86 -3.54 -16.54
CA HIS A 80 0.90 -2.65 -15.90
C HIS A 80 0.56 -3.12 -14.48
N GLU A 81 0.42 -4.43 -14.29
CA GLU A 81 0.15 -5.09 -13.01
C GLU A 81 1.30 -4.85 -12.03
N ALA A 82 2.55 -4.85 -12.50
CA ALA A 82 3.72 -4.52 -11.67
C ALA A 82 3.71 -3.07 -11.17
N LEU A 83 3.12 -2.13 -11.93
CA LEU A 83 2.91 -0.75 -11.48
C LEU A 83 1.75 -0.64 -10.50
N VAL A 84 0.60 -1.28 -10.80
CA VAL A 84 -0.58 -1.30 -9.91
C VAL A 84 -0.23 -1.93 -8.57
N ARG A 85 0.51 -3.04 -8.56
CA ARG A 85 1.01 -3.68 -7.35
C ARG A 85 1.86 -2.73 -6.53
N ALA A 86 2.83 -2.06 -7.14
CA ALA A 86 3.69 -1.12 -6.44
C ALA A 86 2.94 0.12 -5.90
N LEU A 87 1.87 0.56 -6.57
CA LEU A 87 0.97 1.62 -6.07
C LEU A 87 0.13 1.12 -4.88
N TYR A 88 -0.32 -0.13 -4.94
CA TYR A 88 -1.02 -0.77 -3.82
C TYR A 88 -0.09 -0.99 -2.62
N ASP A 89 1.15 -1.43 -2.82
CA ASP A 89 2.14 -1.59 -1.74
C ASP A 89 2.38 -0.25 -0.99
N ARG A 90 2.46 0.88 -1.71
CA ARG A 90 2.50 2.23 -1.09
C ARG A 90 1.23 2.57 -0.33
N LEU A 91 0.07 2.21 -0.86
CA LEU A 91 -1.22 2.46 -0.21
C LEU A 91 -1.34 1.66 1.10
N VAL A 92 -0.85 0.42 1.11
CA VAL A 92 -0.73 -0.41 2.31
C VAL A 92 0.19 0.26 3.34
N GLU A 93 1.37 0.73 2.95
CA GLU A 93 2.29 1.48 3.82
C GLU A 93 1.62 2.74 4.42
N ARG A 94 0.85 3.49 3.62
CA ARG A 94 0.08 4.66 4.09
C ARG A 94 -1.00 4.29 5.11
N ILE A 95 -1.75 3.21 4.88
CA ILE A 95 -2.80 2.75 5.81
C ILE A 95 -2.18 2.19 7.09
N ASP A 96 -1.07 1.47 7.00
CA ASP A 96 -0.34 0.96 8.15
C ASP A 96 0.15 2.08 9.08
N HIS A 97 0.64 3.19 8.52
CA HIS A 97 0.95 4.40 9.28
C HIS A 97 -0.29 5.03 9.94
N VAL A 98 -1.47 4.97 9.32
CA VAL A 98 -2.72 5.46 9.93
C VAL A 98 -3.15 4.56 11.09
N VAL A 99 -3.14 3.24 10.90
CA VAL A 99 -3.46 2.24 11.94
C VAL A 99 -2.49 2.37 13.12
N THR A 100 -1.18 2.49 12.85
CA THR A 100 -0.14 2.67 13.88
C THR A 100 -0.34 3.97 14.67
N ARG A 101 -0.61 5.10 14.00
CA ARG A 101 -0.91 6.38 14.68
C ARG A 101 -2.17 6.28 15.53
N ALA A 102 -3.22 5.64 15.01
CA ALA A 102 -4.50 5.53 15.68
C ALA A 102 -4.42 4.62 16.92
N THR A 103 -3.78 3.45 16.84
CA THR A 103 -3.63 2.55 18.00
C THR A 103 -2.74 3.14 19.08
N ALA A 104 -1.68 3.88 18.72
CA ALA A 104 -0.80 4.60 19.63
C ALA A 104 -1.40 5.88 20.23
N THR A 105 -2.60 6.30 19.82
CA THR A 105 -3.28 7.46 20.40
C THR A 105 -3.94 7.09 21.74
N GLU A 106 -3.51 7.73 22.83
CA GLU A 106 -3.96 7.41 24.19
C GLU A 106 -5.46 7.66 24.41
N ASP A 107 -5.96 8.83 24.00
CA ASP A 107 -7.38 9.17 24.10
C ASP A 107 -8.23 8.24 23.19
N PRO A 108 -9.20 7.49 23.75
CA PRO A 108 -9.96 6.50 22.98
C PRO A 108 -10.87 7.07 21.90
N TRP A 109 -11.32 8.33 22.04
CA TRP A 109 -12.15 8.97 21.02
C TRP A 109 -11.28 9.52 19.88
N LEU A 110 -10.19 10.21 20.24
CA LEU A 110 -9.21 10.72 19.28
C LEU A 110 -8.57 9.60 18.47
N ALA A 111 -8.39 8.40 19.03
CA ALA A 111 -7.94 7.21 18.30
C ALA A 111 -8.88 6.86 17.12
N VAL A 112 -10.21 6.91 17.34
CA VAL A 112 -11.23 6.71 16.28
C VAL A 112 -11.18 7.84 15.26
N GLU A 113 -11.05 9.09 15.70
CA GLU A 113 -10.89 10.23 14.79
C GLU A 113 -9.62 10.12 13.92
N VAL A 114 -8.48 9.76 14.49
CA VAL A 114 -7.19 9.61 13.79
C VAL A 114 -7.27 8.50 12.74
N PHE A 115 -7.91 7.37 13.05
CA PHE A 115 -8.13 6.29 12.09
C PHE A 115 -8.98 6.76 10.90
N LEU A 116 -10.21 7.23 11.16
CA LEU A 116 -11.14 7.61 10.11
C LEU A 116 -10.63 8.78 9.28
N ARG A 117 -10.07 9.81 9.93
CA ARG A 117 -9.51 10.98 9.25
C ARG A 117 -8.32 10.59 8.38
N GLY A 118 -7.37 9.80 8.89
CA GLY A 118 -6.21 9.35 8.12
C GLY A 118 -6.59 8.53 6.88
N CYS A 119 -7.56 7.62 7.00
CA CYS A 119 -8.05 6.85 5.85
C CYS A 119 -8.77 7.72 4.80
N ILE A 120 -9.39 8.82 5.21
CA ILE A 120 -10.07 9.76 4.30
C ILE A 120 -9.07 10.74 3.66
N GLU A 121 -8.08 11.24 4.42
CA GLU A 121 -6.95 12.03 3.90
C GLU A 121 -6.25 11.30 2.75
N ILE A 122 -6.02 9.99 2.88
CA ILE A 122 -5.47 9.13 1.82
C ILE A 122 -6.28 9.20 0.51
N VAL A 123 -7.62 9.26 0.59
CA VAL A 123 -8.54 9.33 -0.56
C VAL A 123 -8.67 10.75 -1.13
N VAL A 124 -8.49 11.78 -0.30
CA VAL A 124 -8.42 13.20 -0.72
C VAL A 124 -7.14 13.45 -1.52
N ASP A 125 -5.99 13.00 -0.99
CA ASP A 125 -4.68 13.12 -1.64
C ASP A 125 -4.61 12.34 -2.96
N SER A 126 -5.09 11.10 -2.93
CA SER A 126 -4.92 10.13 -4.02
C SER A 126 -6.28 9.57 -4.47
N PRO A 127 -7.00 10.28 -5.35
CA PRO A 127 -8.29 9.82 -5.87
C PRO A 127 -8.20 8.57 -6.77
N ALA A 128 -6.99 8.04 -7.02
CA ALA A 128 -6.77 6.73 -7.63
C ALA A 128 -7.00 5.56 -6.66
N VAL A 129 -7.03 5.79 -5.34
CA VAL A 129 -7.08 4.76 -4.29
C VAL A 129 -8.17 3.70 -4.48
N PRO A 130 -9.45 4.03 -4.77
CA PRO A 130 -10.50 3.01 -4.94
C PRO A 130 -10.25 2.12 -6.17
N GLU A 131 -9.66 2.71 -7.21
CA GLU A 131 -9.36 2.02 -8.48
C GLU A 131 -8.14 1.09 -8.33
N ILE A 132 -7.12 1.53 -7.60
CA ILE A 132 -5.95 0.71 -7.21
C ILE A 132 -6.39 -0.47 -6.34
N MET A 133 -7.21 -0.23 -5.31
CA MET A 133 -7.75 -1.26 -4.40
C MET A 133 -8.54 -2.35 -5.16
N ARG A 134 -9.42 -1.96 -6.08
CA ARG A 134 -10.19 -2.90 -6.88
C ARG A 134 -9.33 -3.63 -7.92
N ARG A 135 -8.41 -2.94 -8.60
CA ARG A 135 -7.57 -3.56 -9.64
C ARG A 135 -6.57 -4.56 -9.04
N GLN A 136 -6.02 -4.28 -7.86
CA GLN A 136 -5.07 -5.19 -7.23
C GLN A 136 -5.69 -6.52 -6.80
N ALA A 137 -6.91 -6.52 -6.26
CA ALA A 137 -7.57 -7.77 -5.85
C ALA A 137 -7.96 -8.66 -7.03
N VAL A 138 -8.12 -8.12 -8.24
CA VAL A 138 -8.24 -8.93 -9.47
C VAL A 138 -6.87 -9.44 -9.94
N ASN A 139 -5.80 -8.67 -9.76
CA ASN A 139 -4.45 -9.05 -10.17
C ASN A 139 -3.82 -10.13 -9.26
N ASP A 140 -4.10 -10.09 -7.96
CA ASP A 140 -3.58 -11.01 -6.93
C ASP A 140 -4.55 -11.04 -5.73
N PRO A 141 -5.63 -11.84 -5.80
CA PRO A 141 -6.61 -11.99 -4.71
C PRO A 141 -6.02 -12.71 -3.47
N SER A 142 -4.81 -13.27 -3.57
CA SER A 142 -4.14 -13.94 -2.45
C SER A 142 -3.38 -12.97 -1.53
N TYR A 143 -3.17 -11.72 -1.96
CA TYR A 143 -2.42 -10.74 -1.21
C TYR A 143 -3.33 -9.88 -0.33
N THR A 144 -3.47 -10.29 0.93
CA THR A 144 -4.40 -9.73 1.92
C THR A 144 -3.71 -8.97 3.08
N PRO A 145 -2.81 -7.99 2.83
CA PRO A 145 -2.05 -7.33 3.91
C PRO A 145 -2.92 -6.62 4.94
N GLY A 146 -4.19 -6.32 4.62
CA GLY A 146 -5.15 -5.78 5.57
C GLY A 146 -5.51 -6.70 6.74
N ASP A 147 -5.22 -8.00 6.65
CA ASP A 147 -5.39 -8.94 7.77
C ASP A 147 -4.57 -8.51 9.00
N ALA A 148 -3.42 -7.88 8.79
CA ALA A 148 -2.56 -7.34 9.86
C ALA A 148 -3.23 -6.21 10.66
N TRP A 149 -4.23 -5.53 10.10
CA TRP A 149 -4.94 -4.41 10.74
C TRP A 149 -6.21 -4.82 11.50
N VAL A 150 -6.73 -6.04 11.27
CA VAL A 150 -7.99 -6.52 11.86
C VAL A 150 -7.95 -6.45 13.39
N GLU A 151 -6.90 -7.00 14.00
CA GLU A 151 -6.73 -7.01 15.46
C GLU A 151 -6.41 -5.61 16.04
N PRO A 152 -5.47 -4.81 15.48
CA PRO A 152 -5.28 -3.40 15.85
C PRO A 152 -6.57 -2.55 15.85
N ILE A 153 -7.41 -2.69 14.82
CA ILE A 153 -8.66 -1.94 14.70
C ILE A 153 -9.73 -2.47 15.68
N ARG A 154 -9.78 -3.80 15.93
CA ARG A 154 -10.65 -4.40 16.95
C ARG A 154 -10.33 -3.84 18.35
N ALA A 155 -9.05 -3.88 18.74
CA ALA A 155 -8.59 -3.39 20.04
C ALA A 155 -8.82 -1.87 20.23
N LEU A 156 -8.73 -1.08 19.15
CA LEU A 156 -9.06 0.34 19.15
C LEU A 156 -10.56 0.58 19.42
N VAL A 157 -11.44 -0.14 18.71
CA VAL A 157 -12.90 -0.05 18.91
C VAL A 157 -13.30 -0.48 20.32
N GLU A 158 -12.75 -1.59 20.81
CA GLU A 158 -13.05 -2.09 22.16
C GLU A 158 -12.58 -1.12 23.25
N ARG A 159 -11.42 -0.46 23.08
CA ARG A 159 -10.95 0.62 23.97
C ARG A 159 -11.93 1.80 24.01
N ALA A 160 -12.45 2.21 22.86
CA ALA A 160 -13.38 3.33 22.75
C ALA A 160 -14.80 3.01 23.29
N ILE A 161 -15.25 1.76 23.17
CA ILE A 161 -16.51 1.29 23.77
C ILE A 161 -16.35 1.16 25.30
N ALA A 162 -15.24 0.59 25.78
CA ALA A 162 -14.96 0.44 27.23
C ALA A 162 -14.84 1.80 27.95
N ALA A 163 -14.33 2.83 27.26
CA ALA A 163 -14.32 4.21 27.74
C ALA A 163 -15.68 4.94 27.63
N GLY A 164 -16.71 4.31 27.06
CA GLY A 164 -18.05 4.89 26.93
C GLY A 164 -18.15 6.06 25.94
N VAL A 165 -17.20 6.20 25.01
CA VAL A 165 -17.17 7.30 24.02
C VAL A 165 -17.63 6.88 22.61
N LEU A 166 -17.49 5.60 22.28
CA LEU A 166 -17.98 4.99 21.03
C LEU A 166 -19.24 4.15 21.32
N ARG A 167 -20.22 4.17 20.41
CA ARG A 167 -21.47 3.39 20.55
C ARG A 167 -21.21 1.87 20.62
N PRO A 168 -21.90 1.12 21.50
CA PRO A 168 -21.53 -0.26 21.87
C PRO A 168 -21.85 -1.33 20.81
N ASP A 169 -22.62 -0.98 19.78
CA ASP A 169 -23.00 -1.85 18.66
C ASP A 169 -22.02 -1.81 17.47
N VAL A 170 -21.08 -0.86 17.43
CA VAL A 170 -20.04 -0.74 16.39
C VAL A 170 -18.91 -1.77 16.55
N ARG A 171 -18.37 -2.26 15.43
CA ARG A 171 -17.20 -3.15 15.33
C ARG A 171 -16.14 -2.55 14.41
N GLY A 172 -14.94 -3.15 14.40
CA GLY A 172 -13.83 -2.68 13.54
C GLY A 172 -14.14 -2.72 12.03
N SER A 173 -14.96 -3.69 11.60
CA SER A 173 -15.50 -3.77 10.25
C SER A 173 -16.37 -2.58 9.86
N ASP A 174 -17.11 -1.99 10.80
CA ASP A 174 -17.93 -0.80 10.54
C ASP A 174 -17.06 0.44 10.36
N LEU A 175 -15.94 0.57 11.09
CA LEU A 175 -14.97 1.67 10.85
C LEU A 175 -14.31 1.55 9.46
N VAL A 176 -13.89 0.34 9.07
CA VAL A 176 -13.31 0.10 7.72
C VAL A 176 -14.34 0.38 6.63
N THR A 177 -15.58 -0.10 6.80
CA THR A 177 -16.68 0.13 5.85
C THR A 177 -17.03 1.62 5.77
N SER A 178 -17.04 2.32 6.90
CA SER A 178 -17.29 3.77 6.96
C SER A 178 -16.20 4.57 6.24
N ALA A 179 -14.92 4.18 6.38
CA ALA A 179 -13.84 4.80 5.61
C ALA A 179 -13.98 4.53 4.10
N GLN A 180 -14.37 3.31 3.70
CA GLN A 180 -14.66 2.98 2.29
C GLN A 180 -15.81 3.81 1.71
N MET A 181 -16.85 4.17 2.48
CA MET A 181 -17.96 5.01 1.97
C MET A 181 -17.47 6.36 1.40
N PHE A 182 -16.32 6.88 1.86
CA PHE A 182 -15.72 8.10 1.31
C PHE A 182 -15.09 7.90 -0.07
N TRP A 183 -14.87 6.67 -0.56
CA TRP A 183 -14.36 6.43 -1.92
C TRP A 183 -15.20 7.11 -3.02
N GLY A 184 -16.50 7.33 -2.77
CA GLY A 184 -17.37 8.12 -3.64
C GLY A 184 -16.92 9.58 -3.86
N ILE A 185 -16.16 10.18 -2.94
CA ILE A 185 -15.64 11.55 -3.11
C ILE A 185 -14.46 11.63 -4.08
N ALA A 186 -13.77 10.53 -4.36
CA ALA A 186 -12.53 10.51 -5.12
C ALA A 186 -12.68 11.18 -6.51
N ARG A 187 -13.81 10.94 -7.18
CA ARG A 187 -14.13 11.50 -8.51
C ARG A 187 -14.56 12.98 -8.50
N VAL A 188 -14.64 13.63 -7.34
CA VAL A 188 -15.03 15.04 -7.24
C VAL A 188 -13.79 15.95 -7.46
N PRO A 189 -13.87 17.00 -8.30
CA PRO A 189 -12.79 17.99 -8.43
C PRO A 189 -12.61 18.85 -7.16
N GLU A 190 -11.41 19.38 -6.93
CA GLU A 190 -11.18 20.34 -5.85
C GLU A 190 -11.81 21.71 -6.13
N PRO A 191 -12.20 22.48 -5.10
CA PRO A 191 -12.14 22.14 -3.65
C PRO A 191 -13.31 21.25 -3.17
N GLY A 192 -14.15 20.77 -4.09
CA GLY A 192 -15.38 20.04 -3.78
C GLY A 192 -15.18 18.64 -3.19
N ARG A 193 -13.96 18.07 -3.23
CA ARG A 193 -13.61 16.80 -2.59
C ARG A 193 -13.22 17.03 -1.14
N GLU A 194 -12.28 17.94 -0.87
CA GLU A 194 -11.91 18.32 0.50
C GLU A 194 -13.15 18.80 1.30
N LEU A 195 -13.95 19.71 0.73
CA LEU A 195 -15.16 20.23 1.38
C LEU A 195 -16.20 19.13 1.69
N ARG A 196 -16.24 18.05 0.90
CA ARG A 196 -17.08 16.89 1.21
C ARG A 196 -16.45 15.99 2.27
N ALA A 197 -15.14 15.75 2.21
CA ALA A 197 -14.42 14.94 3.18
C ALA A 197 -14.67 15.45 4.61
N HIS A 198 -14.29 16.70 4.90
CA HIS A 198 -14.38 17.27 6.24
C HIS A 198 -15.83 17.30 6.76
N ARG A 199 -16.79 17.72 5.92
CA ARG A 199 -18.20 17.85 6.35
C ARG A 199 -18.85 16.49 6.65
N HIS A 200 -18.65 15.48 5.80
CA HIS A 200 -19.29 14.18 5.99
C HIS A 200 -18.56 13.35 7.05
N LEU A 201 -17.25 13.54 7.23
CA LEU A 201 -16.50 12.92 8.33
C LEU A 201 -17.04 13.41 9.69
N GLN A 202 -17.31 14.70 9.85
CA GLN A 202 -17.90 15.19 11.10
C GLN A 202 -19.28 14.54 11.38
N LEU A 203 -20.15 14.46 10.37
CA LEU A 203 -21.46 13.81 10.49
C LEU A 203 -21.35 12.32 10.83
N LEU A 204 -20.38 11.60 10.26
CA LEU A 204 -20.07 10.22 10.61
C LEU A 204 -19.61 10.10 12.08
N LEU A 205 -18.65 10.93 12.49
CA LEU A 205 -18.10 10.92 13.84
C LEU A 205 -19.18 11.18 14.90
N ASP A 206 -20.04 12.18 14.71
CA ASP A 206 -21.12 12.47 15.64
C ASP A 206 -22.17 11.33 15.70
N GLY A 207 -22.40 10.59 14.61
CA GLY A 207 -23.25 9.39 14.59
C GLY A 207 -22.63 8.13 15.23
N LEU A 208 -21.29 8.07 15.32
CA LEU A 208 -20.54 7.00 15.97
C LEU A 208 -20.41 7.21 17.49
N ARG A 209 -20.49 8.45 17.99
CA ARG A 209 -20.41 8.75 19.43
C ARG A 209 -21.43 7.96 20.25
N ALA A 210 -21.01 7.58 21.45
CA ALA A 210 -21.92 7.04 22.45
C ALA A 210 -22.93 8.12 22.87
N ASN A 211 -24.22 7.83 22.67
CA ASN A 211 -25.31 8.75 22.98
C ASN A 211 -26.56 7.92 23.34
N PRO A 212 -27.16 8.08 24.53
CA PRO A 212 -28.37 7.35 24.92
C PRO A 212 -29.59 7.58 24.01
N ALA A 213 -29.59 8.62 23.17
CA ALA A 213 -30.63 8.87 22.18
C ALA A 213 -30.45 8.07 20.87
N HIS A 214 -29.34 7.36 20.68
CA HIS A 214 -29.12 6.51 19.50
C HIS A 214 -29.88 5.19 19.64
N GLY A 215 -30.79 4.92 18.70
CA GLY A 215 -31.34 3.57 18.50
C GLY A 215 -30.27 2.58 18.03
N PRO A 216 -30.50 1.26 18.19
CA PRO A 216 -29.58 0.22 17.75
C PRO A 216 -29.39 0.28 16.22
N LEU A 217 -28.18 -0.06 15.75
CA LEU A 217 -27.95 -0.26 14.32
C LEU A 217 -28.82 -1.41 13.78
N PRO A 218 -29.40 -1.26 12.57
CA PRO A 218 -30.08 -2.37 11.89
C PRO A 218 -29.06 -3.37 11.34
N SER A 219 -29.48 -4.65 11.26
CA SER A 219 -28.65 -5.79 10.82
C SER A 219 -27.46 -6.10 11.74
N ARG A 220 -26.75 -7.20 11.44
CA ARG A 220 -25.47 -7.52 12.09
C ARG A 220 -24.31 -6.76 11.43
N PRO A 221 -23.21 -6.50 12.15
CA PRO A 221 -21.95 -6.10 11.52
C PRO A 221 -21.41 -7.20 10.60
N LEU A 222 -20.57 -6.80 9.65
CA LEU A 222 -19.85 -7.69 8.75
C LEU A 222 -18.61 -8.30 9.44
N GLY A 223 -18.24 -9.53 9.08
CA GLY A 223 -16.96 -10.13 9.41
C GLY A 223 -15.83 -9.60 8.52
N ALA A 224 -14.57 -9.69 8.97
CA ALA A 224 -13.42 -9.13 8.24
C ALA A 224 -13.30 -9.67 6.80
N GLY A 225 -13.52 -10.98 6.58
CA GLY A 225 -13.51 -11.59 5.25
C GLY A 225 -14.69 -11.15 4.35
N GLU A 226 -15.86 -10.84 4.93
CA GLU A 226 -16.99 -10.29 4.17
C GLU A 226 -16.69 -8.86 3.74
N VAL A 227 -16.14 -8.05 4.63
CA VAL A 227 -15.64 -6.70 4.32
C VAL A 227 -14.60 -6.78 3.20
N HIS A 228 -13.59 -7.66 3.31
CA HIS A 228 -12.56 -7.80 2.28
C HIS A 228 -13.15 -8.12 0.90
N ARG A 229 -14.03 -9.12 0.78
CA ARG A 229 -14.66 -9.47 -0.50
C ARG A 229 -15.46 -8.30 -1.10
N LEU A 230 -16.26 -7.62 -0.27
CA LEU A 230 -17.07 -6.47 -0.69
C LEU A 230 -16.25 -5.23 -1.05
N LEU A 231 -15.21 -4.88 -0.27
CA LEU A 231 -14.26 -3.79 -0.56
C LEU A 231 -13.65 -3.90 -1.96
N HIS A 232 -13.35 -5.13 -2.37
CA HIS A 232 -12.64 -5.42 -3.61
C HIS A 232 -13.56 -5.71 -4.80
N GLY A 233 -14.89 -5.72 -4.59
CA GLY A 233 -15.86 -6.04 -5.64
C GLY A 233 -15.85 -7.50 -6.08
N VAL A 234 -15.21 -8.38 -5.30
CA VAL A 234 -15.27 -9.83 -5.48
C VAL A 234 -16.55 -10.30 -4.79
N GLY A 235 -17.67 -10.20 -5.52
CA GLY A 235 -18.92 -10.84 -5.10
C GLY A 235 -18.72 -12.35 -4.96
N ASP A 236 -19.54 -12.99 -4.12
CA ASP A 236 -19.53 -14.45 -4.04
C ASP A 236 -19.87 -15.03 -5.41
N SER A 237 -18.92 -15.75 -6.01
CA SER A 237 -19.18 -16.62 -7.15
C SER A 237 -20.01 -17.79 -6.64
N THR A 238 -21.33 -17.64 -6.67
CA THR A 238 -22.30 -18.73 -6.49
C THR A 238 -22.27 -19.63 -7.73
N ASP A 239 -21.12 -20.24 -7.99
CA ASP A 239 -20.96 -21.41 -8.83
C ASP A 239 -21.33 -22.64 -7.97
N ASP A 240 -22.60 -22.70 -7.56
CA ASP A 240 -23.26 -23.91 -7.06
C ASP A 240 -24.11 -24.47 -8.23
N ASP A 241 -23.77 -25.69 -8.69
CA ASP A 241 -24.55 -26.50 -9.65
C ASP A 241 -25.81 -27.14 -9.00
#